data_AF-A0A428WIT2-F1
#
_entry.id   AF-A0A428WIT2-F1
#
_cell.length_a   1.000
_cell.length_b   1.000
_cell.length_c   1.000
_cell.angle_alpha   90.00
_cell.angle_beta   90.00
_cell.angle_gamma   90.00
#
_symmetry.space_group_name_H-M   'P 1'
#
loop_
_entity.id
_entity.type
_entity.pdbx_description
1 polymer ?
#
loop_
_entity_poly.entity_id
_entity_poly.type
_entity_poly.pdbx_seq_one_letter_code
_entity_poly.pdbx_strand_id
1 'polypeptide(L)'
;MTQGYSDEQVVAAAAAFAAGDVAYDETAPVRLPEPPETEPMVPMGIRVPTTLAARIREAAKKAGVPYSQLIREWAEVGLTELDDDRAVPLSVLRRAIAHAAQTGHAA
;
A
#
# COMPACT_ATOMS: atom_id res chain seq x y z
N MET A 1 -31.69 -10.70 18.90
CA MET A 1 -31.25 -12.05 19.28
C MET A 1 -30.74 -12.72 18.02
N THR A 2 -29.43 -12.81 17.83
CA THR A 2 -28.87 -13.54 16.68
C THR A 2 -28.98 -15.02 17.01
N GLN A 3 -29.95 -15.70 16.42
CA GLN A 3 -30.09 -17.14 16.62
C GLN A 3 -28.88 -17.81 15.95
N GLY A 4 -27.95 -18.33 16.76
CA GLY A 4 -26.82 -19.09 16.25
C GLY A 4 -27.32 -20.40 15.62
N TYR A 5 -26.73 -20.77 14.49
CA TYR A 5 -26.95 -22.08 13.88
C TYR A 5 -26.21 -23.16 14.68
N SER A 6 -26.78 -24.36 14.80
CA SER A 6 -26.07 -25.49 15.38
C SER A 6 -25.00 -26.02 14.43
N ASP A 7 -23.99 -26.69 14.97
CA ASP A 7 -22.92 -27.30 14.16
C ASP A 7 -23.49 -28.26 13.10
N GLU A 8 -24.54 -29.02 13.44
CA GLU A 8 -25.23 -29.92 12.52
C GLU A 8 -25.88 -29.15 11.34
N GLN A 9 -26.50 -28.00 11.62
CA GLN A 9 -27.09 -27.15 10.59
C GLN A 9 -26.02 -26.57 9.66
N VAL A 10 -24.86 -26.18 10.20
CA VAL A 10 -23.74 -25.66 9.41
C VAL A 10 -23.15 -26.75 8.51
N VAL A 11 -22.98 -27.98 9.03
CA VAL A 11 -22.48 -29.13 8.26
C VAL A 11 -23.45 -29.50 7.13
N ALA A 12 -24.75 -29.56 7.42
CA ALA A 12 -25.77 -29.85 6.42
C ALA A 12 -25.82 -28.78 5.32
N ALA A 13 -25.75 -27.49 5.70
CA ALA A 13 -25.69 -26.38 4.75
C ALA A 13 -24.44 -26.43 3.86
N ALA A 14 -23.27 -26.76 4.43
CA ALA A 14 -22.03 -26.91 3.66
C ALA A 14 -22.12 -28.05 2.62
N ALA A 15 -22.74 -29.18 2.99
CA ALA A 15 -22.96 -30.29 2.08
C ALA A 15 -23.92 -29.93 0.93
N ALA A 16 -25.02 -29.23 1.23
CA ALA A 16 -25.96 -28.74 0.22
C ALA A 16 -25.30 -27.74 -0.74
N PHE A 17 -24.48 -26.81 -0.22
CA PHE A 17 -23.71 -25.87 -1.04
C PHE A 17 -22.71 -26.60 -1.96
N ALA A 18 -21.98 -27.59 -1.44
CA ALA A 18 -21.04 -28.38 -2.22
C ALA A 18 -21.74 -29.21 -3.32
N ALA A 19 -22.96 -29.67 -3.06
CA ALA A 19 -23.80 -30.40 -4.02
C ALA A 19 -24.50 -29.48 -5.04
N GLY A 20 -24.41 -28.15 -4.88
CA GLY A 20 -25.13 -27.18 -5.71
C GLY A 20 -26.63 -27.13 -5.44
N ASP A 21 -27.10 -27.74 -4.35
CA ASP A 21 -28.50 -27.76 -3.92
C ASP A 21 -28.80 -26.53 -3.07
N VAL A 22 -28.62 -25.35 -3.66
CA VAL A 22 -28.84 -24.05 -3.03
C VAL A 22 -29.71 -23.17 -3.93
N ALA A 23 -30.76 -22.62 -3.35
CA ALA A 23 -31.60 -21.61 -3.98
C ALA A 23 -31.17 -20.22 -3.49
N TYR A 24 -30.79 -19.35 -4.42
CA TYR A 24 -30.49 -17.95 -4.12
C TYR A 24 -31.77 -17.13 -4.15
N ASP A 25 -32.06 -16.43 -3.06
CA ASP A 25 -33.12 -15.43 -3.04
C ASP A 25 -32.55 -14.09 -3.55
N GLU A 26 -32.78 -13.79 -4.82
CA GLU A 26 -32.37 -12.52 -5.43
C GLU A 26 -33.24 -11.34 -4.97
N THR A 27 -34.35 -11.59 -4.27
CA THR A 27 -35.28 -10.56 -3.78
C THR A 27 -34.99 -10.16 -2.34
N ALA A 28 -34.18 -10.94 -1.62
CA ALA A 28 -33.78 -10.64 -0.26
C ALA A 28 -32.89 -9.38 -0.23
N PRO A 29 -33.25 -8.33 0.53
CA PRO A 29 -32.39 -7.16 0.68
C PRO A 29 -31.12 -7.53 1.44
N VAL A 30 -29.99 -7.52 0.75
CA VAL A 30 -28.67 -7.72 1.36
C VAL A 30 -28.17 -6.39 1.92
N ARG A 31 -27.90 -6.34 3.22
CA ARG A 31 -27.15 -5.25 3.83
C ARG A 31 -25.66 -5.57 3.74
N LEU A 32 -24.97 -4.85 2.86
CA LEU A 32 -23.51 -4.88 2.83
C LEU A 32 -22.94 -4.26 4.12
N PRO A 33 -21.76 -4.70 4.58
CA PRO A 33 -21.02 -3.98 5.60
C PRO A 33 -20.83 -2.52 5.19
N GLU A 34 -20.81 -1.62 6.17
CA GLU A 34 -20.45 -0.24 5.90
C GLU A 34 -19.03 -0.19 5.33
N PRO A 35 -18.77 0.65 4.30
CA PRO A 35 -17.43 0.86 3.81
C PRO A 35 -16.52 1.32 4.95
N PRO A 36 -15.26 0.86 4.98
CA PRO A 36 -14.34 1.30 6.02
C PRO A 36 -14.12 2.82 5.91
N GLU A 37 -14.06 3.49 7.07
CA GLU A 37 -13.81 4.94 7.15
C GLU A 37 -12.38 5.31 6.71
N THR A 38 -11.46 4.35 6.77
CA THR A 38 -10.05 4.52 6.42
C THR A 38 -9.64 3.54 5.32
N GLU A 39 -8.63 3.94 4.55
CA GLU A 39 -8.05 3.06 3.54
C GLU A 39 -7.53 1.77 4.20
N PRO A 40 -7.97 0.58 3.74
CA PRO A 40 -7.48 -0.69 4.25
C PRO A 40 -5.97 -0.81 4.08
N MET A 41 -5.29 -1.16 5.17
CA MET A 41 -3.84 -1.33 5.19
C MET A 41 -3.44 -2.80 5.27
N VAL A 42 -2.40 -3.18 4.52
CA VAL A 42 -1.80 -4.52 4.59
C VAL A 42 -0.45 -4.48 5.29
N PRO A 43 -0.13 -5.45 6.18
CA PRO A 43 1.19 -5.52 6.78
C PRO A 43 2.24 -5.87 5.74
N MET A 44 3.30 -5.08 5.67
CA MET A 44 4.48 -5.38 4.85
C MET A 44 5.68 -5.74 5.73
N GLY A 45 6.26 -6.92 5.50
CA GLY A 45 7.48 -7.35 6.17
C GLY A 45 8.72 -6.95 5.36
N ILE A 46 9.54 -6.05 5.88
CA ILE A 46 10.82 -5.65 5.27
C ILE A 46 11.98 -5.94 6.22
N ARG A 47 13.10 -6.43 5.66
CA ARG A 47 14.36 -6.58 6.39
C ARG A 47 15.22 -5.36 6.16
N VAL A 48 15.73 -4.77 7.23
CA VAL A 48 16.61 -3.61 7.19
C VAL A 48 17.80 -3.81 8.15
N PRO A 49 18.95 -3.17 7.90
CA PRO A 49 20.04 -3.13 8.87
C PRO A 49 19.56 -2.61 10.23
N THR A 50 20.09 -3.16 11.32
CA THR A 50 19.70 -2.79 12.70
C THR A 50 19.94 -1.31 12.98
N THR A 51 21.03 -0.75 12.45
CA THR A 51 21.37 0.67 12.56
C THR A 51 20.33 1.56 11.87
N LEU A 52 19.82 1.15 10.71
CA LEU A 52 18.75 1.86 10.02
C LEU A 52 17.44 1.81 10.82
N ALA A 53 17.08 0.64 11.35
CA ALA A 53 15.89 0.50 12.19
C ALA A 53 15.94 1.41 13.44
N ALA A 54 17.11 1.54 14.08
CA ALA A 54 17.29 2.45 15.21
C ALA A 54 17.09 3.92 14.81
N ARG A 55 17.69 4.34 13.68
CA ARG A 55 17.57 5.72 13.16
C ARG A 55 16.12 6.08 12.82
N ILE A 56 15.37 5.16 12.22
CA ILE A 56 13.95 5.35 11.90
C ILE A 56 13.14 5.60 13.18
N ARG A 57 13.36 4.79 14.22
CA ARG A 57 12.64 4.92 15.49
C ARG A 57 12.93 6.26 16.18
N GLU A 58 14.18 6.70 16.19
CA GLU A 58 14.53 8.01 16.75
C GLU A 58 13.95 9.17 15.93
N ALA A 59 13.92 9.06 14.60
CA ALA A 59 13.28 10.06 13.74
C ALA A 59 11.77 10.16 14.03
N ALA A 60 11.08 9.02 14.16
CA ALA A 60 9.66 8.95 14.49
C ALA A 60 9.36 9.55 15.87
N LYS A 61 10.21 9.22 16.87
CA LYS A 61 10.13 9.80 18.21
C LYS A 61 10.27 11.33 18.17
N LYS A 62 11.23 11.85 17.41
CA LYS A 62 11.45 13.30 17.25
C LYS A 62 10.27 13.97 16.55
N ALA A 63 9.63 13.30 15.59
CA ALA A 63 8.46 13.78 14.88
C ALA A 63 7.15 13.62 15.67
N GLY A 64 7.15 12.87 16.78
CA GLY A 64 5.95 12.63 17.60
C GLY A 64 4.94 11.68 16.97
N VAL A 65 5.36 10.84 16.01
CA VAL A 65 4.48 9.91 15.28
C VAL A 65 4.93 8.45 15.44
N PRO A 66 4.05 7.46 15.25
CA PRO A 66 4.46 6.05 15.16
C PRO A 66 5.44 5.82 14.01
N TYR A 67 6.44 4.94 14.21
CA TYR A 67 7.45 4.68 13.18
C TYR A 67 6.85 4.10 11.89
N SER A 68 5.77 3.33 11.97
CA SER A 68 5.06 2.78 10.82
C SER A 68 4.34 3.86 10.01
N GLN A 69 3.86 4.92 10.66
CA GLN A 69 3.32 6.10 9.98
C GLN A 69 4.44 6.84 9.26
N LEU A 70 5.54 7.14 9.94
CA LEU A 70 6.68 7.83 9.32
C LEU A 70 7.23 7.08 8.09
N ILE A 71 7.35 5.76 8.18
CA ILE A 71 7.84 4.94 7.07
C ILE A 71 6.89 4.97 5.87
N ARG A 72 5.58 5.01 6.12
CA ARG A 72 4.58 5.13 5.06
C ARG A 72 4.69 6.48 4.37
N GLU A 73 4.75 7.56 5.14
CA GLU A 73 4.90 8.93 4.61
C GLU A 73 6.17 9.05 3.77
N TRP A 74 7.30 8.50 4.24
CA TRP A 74 8.54 8.47 3.45
C TRP A 74 8.44 7.63 2.18
N ALA A 75 7.67 6.53 2.20
CA ALA A 75 7.43 5.73 1.00
C ALA A 75 6.58 6.50 -0.03
N GLU A 76 5.52 7.19 0.42
CA GLU A 76 4.65 8.02 -0.43
C GLU A 76 5.44 9.19 -1.07
N VAL A 77 6.26 9.88 -0.28
CA VAL A 77 7.15 10.93 -0.78
C VAL A 77 8.15 10.36 -1.79
N GLY A 78 8.83 9.26 -1.46
CA GLY A 78 9.79 8.64 -2.37
C GLY A 78 9.18 8.16 -3.68
N LEU A 79 7.93 7.68 -3.66
CA LEU A 79 7.19 7.32 -4.88
C LEU A 79 6.79 8.56 -5.69
N THR A 80 6.37 9.64 -5.03
CA THR A 80 6.04 10.91 -5.68
C THR A 80 7.25 11.50 -6.39
N GLU A 81 8.42 11.50 -5.75
CA GLU A 81 9.68 11.95 -6.35
C GLU A 81 10.08 11.12 -7.57
N LEU A 82 9.85 9.81 -7.55
CA LEU A 82 10.10 8.93 -8.70
C LEU A 82 9.13 9.18 -9.87
N ASP A 83 7.89 9.56 -9.57
CA ASP A 83 6.88 9.90 -10.57
C ASP A 83 7.14 11.28 -11.20
N ASP A 84 7.61 12.25 -10.40
CA ASP A 84 8.01 13.60 -10.85
C ASP A 84 9.32 13.60 -11.69
N ASP A 85 10.12 12.53 -11.63
CA ASP A 85 11.35 12.37 -12.41
C ASP A 85 11.12 12.03 -13.91
N ARG A 86 9.86 12.05 -14.41
CA ARG A 86 9.57 11.96 -15.85
C ARG A 86 9.31 13.32 -16.51
N ALA A 87 10.37 14.10 -16.71
CA ALA A 87 10.85 14.58 -18.03
C ALA A 87 11.85 15.74 -17.90
N VAL A 88 13.16 15.45 -18.03
CA VAL A 88 14.12 16.51 -18.37
C VAL A 88 13.92 16.89 -19.85
N PRO A 89 13.69 18.17 -20.19
CA PRO A 89 13.61 18.58 -21.59
C PRO A 89 14.91 18.25 -22.32
N LEU A 90 14.81 17.60 -23.48
CA LEU A 90 15.97 17.20 -24.29
C LEU A 90 16.89 18.39 -24.64
N SER A 91 16.34 19.60 -24.71
CA SER A 91 17.11 20.84 -24.89
C SER A 91 18.04 21.14 -23.70
N VAL A 92 17.57 20.92 -22.47
CA VAL A 92 18.37 21.10 -21.25
C VAL A 92 19.49 20.07 -21.20
N LEU A 93 19.19 18.82 -21.55
CA LEU A 93 20.19 17.76 -21.63
C LEU A 93 21.24 18.03 -22.73
N ARG A 94 20.82 18.42 -23.94
CA ARG A 94 21.72 18.78 -25.05
C ARG A 94 22.62 19.96 -24.70
N ARG A 95 22.08 20.98 -24.02
CA ARG A 95 22.86 22.13 -23.56
C ARG A 95 23.90 21.74 -22.50
N ALA A 96 23.53 20.88 -21.56
CA ALA A 96 24.47 20.37 -20.55
C ALA A 96 25.61 19.56 -21.18
N ILE A 97 25.32 18.69 -22.15
CA ILE A 97 26.32 17.93 -22.91
C ILE A 97 27.25 18.87 -23.69
N ALA A 98 26.69 19.85 -24.41
CA ALA A 98 27.47 20.80 -25.19
C ALA A 98 28.39 21.66 -24.30
N HIS A 99 27.92 22.09 -23.13
CA HIS A 99 28.70 22.85 -22.17
C HIS A 99 29.86 22.01 -21.59
N ALA A 100 29.60 20.77 -21.18
CA ALA A 100 30.63 19.87 -20.67
C ALA A 100 31.73 19.56 -21.72
N ALA A 101 31.34 19.40 -22.99
CA ALA A 101 32.29 19.17 -24.09
C ALA A 101 33.18 20.39 -24.38
N GLN A 102 32.68 21.61 -24.18
CA GLN A 102 33.46 22.85 -24.35
C GLN A 102 34.46 23.04 -23.20
N THR A 103 34.04 22.76 -21.97
CA THR A 103 34.90 22.88 -20.78
C THR A 103 36.02 21.83 -20.79
N GLY A 104 35.81 20.65 -21.36
CA GLY A 104 36.83 19.60 -21.50
C GLY A 104 37.86 19.84 -22.62
N HIS A 105 37.64 20.80 -23.53
CA HIS A 105 38.57 21.13 -24.63
C HIS A 105 39.47 22.34 -24.32
N ALA A 106 39.31 22.95 -23.14
CA ALA A 106 40.04 24.13 -22.69
C ALA A 106 41.02 23.83 -21.53
N ALA A 107 41.35 22.55 -21.30
CA ALA A 107 42.31 22.08 -20.31
C ALA A 107 43.49 21.36 -20.98
#